data_AF-A0A4W5LMI8-F1
#
_entry.id   AF-A0A4W5LMI8-F1
#
_cell.length_a   1.000
_cell.length_b   1.000
_cell.length_c   1.000
_cell.angle_alpha   90.00
_cell.angle_beta   90.00
_cell.angle_gamma   90.00
#
_symmetry.space_group_name_H-M   'P 1'
#
loop_
_entity.id
_entity.type
_entity.pdbx_description
1 polymer ?
#
loop_
_entity_poly.entity_id
_entity_poly.type
_entity_poly.pdbx_seq_one_letter_code
_entity_poly.pdbx_strand_id
1 'polypeptide(L)'
;DLNKTCVCQVQQKEEPDESIAHAVSVKLGEAAGISYSEIAARAYECGRTELAIKLLEFEPRSGEQVPLLLKMKRSQLALSKSIESGDTDLVYTVVTYLKNEMNRGDFFMTLRNQPVALSLYRQV
;
A
#
# COMPACT_ATOMS: atom_id res chain seq x y z
N ASP A 1 -10.78 -20.66 8.10
CA ASP A 1 -9.57 -19.83 7.89
C ASP A 1 -9.97 -18.38 8.06
N LEU A 2 -9.35 -17.70 9.03
CA LEU A 2 -9.71 -16.35 9.45
C LEU A 2 -9.54 -15.33 8.32
N ASN A 3 -8.55 -15.55 7.46
CA ASN A 3 -8.25 -14.69 6.33
C ASN A 3 -9.36 -14.74 5.27
N LYS A 4 -9.87 -15.94 4.95
CA LYS A 4 -11.03 -16.11 4.05
C LYS A 4 -12.27 -15.38 4.57
N THR A 5 -12.51 -15.41 5.87
CA THR A 5 -13.65 -14.70 6.47
C THR A 5 -13.53 -13.19 6.30
N CYS A 6 -12.35 -12.63 6.52
CA CYS A 6 -12.11 -11.19 6.35
C CYS A 6 -12.21 -10.76 4.87
N VAL A 7 -11.72 -11.59 3.96
CA VAL A 7 -11.90 -11.39 2.51
C VAL A 7 -13.38 -11.36 2.12
N CYS A 8 -14.22 -12.22 2.69
CA CYS A 8 -15.66 -12.17 2.42
C CYS A 8 -16.32 -10.90 2.95
N GLN A 9 -15.80 -10.30 4.04
CA GLN A 9 -16.37 -9.08 4.61
C GLN A 9 -16.16 -7.86 3.71
N VAL A 10 -14.98 -7.70 3.10
CA VAL A 10 -14.71 -6.56 2.20
C VAL A 10 -15.53 -6.60 0.90
N GLN A 11 -16.16 -7.73 0.58
CA GLN A 11 -17.04 -7.90 -0.58
C GLN A 11 -18.47 -7.44 -0.34
N GLN A 12 -18.91 -7.28 0.91
CA GLN A 12 -20.28 -6.89 1.24
C GLN A 12 -20.51 -5.44 0.81
N LYS A 13 -21.38 -5.19 -0.18
CA LYS A 13 -21.54 -3.86 -0.82
C LYS A 13 -22.34 -2.85 0.01
N GLU A 14 -23.22 -3.31 0.88
CA GLU A 14 -24.13 -2.45 1.65
C GLU A 14 -23.53 -1.97 2.98
N GLU A 15 -22.48 -2.64 3.45
CA GLU A 15 -21.80 -2.26 4.69
C GLU A 15 -20.87 -1.05 4.48
N PRO A 16 -20.86 -0.08 5.41
CA PRO A 16 -19.94 1.04 5.37
C PRO A 16 -18.51 0.58 5.68
N ASP A 17 -17.53 1.23 5.04
CA ASP A 17 -16.11 0.90 5.16
C ASP A 17 -15.61 0.91 6.61
N GLU A 18 -16.14 1.79 7.44
CA GLU A 18 -15.74 1.90 8.85
C GLU A 18 -16.15 0.68 9.67
N SER A 19 -17.37 0.16 9.46
CA SER A 19 -17.84 -1.09 10.08
C SER A 19 -16.98 -2.28 9.63
N ILE A 20 -16.64 -2.35 8.34
CA ILE A 20 -15.79 -3.42 7.81
C ILE A 20 -14.38 -3.32 8.41
N ALA A 21 -13.77 -2.13 8.43
CA ALA A 21 -12.43 -1.92 8.99
C ALA A 21 -12.37 -2.31 10.48
N HIS A 22 -13.38 -1.91 11.26
CA HIS A 22 -13.49 -2.29 12.67
C HIS A 22 -13.68 -3.80 12.85
N ALA A 23 -14.55 -4.43 12.05
CA ALA A 23 -14.78 -5.87 12.15
C ALA A 23 -13.53 -6.68 11.76
N VAL A 24 -12.77 -6.21 10.76
CA VAL A 24 -11.50 -6.82 10.35
C VAL A 24 -10.44 -6.61 11.43
N SER A 25 -10.27 -5.40 11.97
CA SER A 25 -9.27 -5.13 13.02
C SER A 25 -9.52 -5.93 14.31
N VAL A 26 -10.77 -6.02 14.76
CA VAL A 26 -11.15 -6.82 15.94
C VAL A 26 -10.88 -8.31 15.71
N LYS A 27 -11.17 -8.84 14.52
CA LYS A 27 -10.94 -10.26 14.22
C LYS A 27 -9.47 -10.61 14.05
N LEU A 28 -8.64 -9.65 13.63
CA LEU A 28 -7.24 -9.88 13.29
C LEU A 28 -6.27 -9.45 14.38
N GLY A 29 -6.70 -8.65 15.35
CA GLY A 29 -5.83 -8.06 16.39
C GLY A 29 -5.06 -9.07 17.25
N GLU A 30 -5.45 -10.35 17.24
CA GLU A 30 -4.84 -11.40 18.07
C GLU A 30 -4.20 -12.55 17.26
N ALA A 31 -4.34 -12.54 15.93
CA ALA A 31 -3.98 -13.69 15.12
C ALA A 31 -2.66 -13.46 14.35
N ALA A 32 -1.65 -14.24 14.69
CA ALA A 32 -0.37 -14.25 13.99
C ALA A 32 -0.52 -14.88 12.59
N GLY A 33 0.10 -14.26 11.58
CA GLY A 33 0.19 -14.82 10.22
C GLY A 33 -0.88 -14.38 9.22
N ILE A 34 -1.73 -13.40 9.54
CA ILE A 34 -2.62 -12.81 8.55
C ILE A 34 -1.88 -11.80 7.67
N SER A 35 -2.17 -11.86 6.38
CA SER A 35 -1.71 -10.89 5.37
C SER A 35 -2.77 -9.80 5.19
N TYR A 36 -2.52 -8.61 5.76
CA TYR A 36 -3.40 -7.46 5.54
C TYR A 36 -3.34 -6.99 4.08
N SER A 37 -2.22 -7.22 3.39
CA SER A 37 -2.10 -6.95 1.95
C SER A 37 -3.12 -7.73 1.11
N GLU A 38 -3.41 -8.98 1.46
CA GLU A 38 -4.39 -9.80 0.73
C GLU A 38 -5.82 -9.25 0.93
N ILE A 39 -6.17 -8.88 2.15
CA ILE A 39 -7.50 -8.34 2.47
C ILE A 39 -7.67 -6.96 1.82
N ALA A 40 -6.64 -6.10 1.89
CA ALA A 40 -6.62 -4.81 1.22
C ALA A 40 -6.73 -4.96 -0.31
N ALA A 41 -6.03 -5.91 -0.92
CA ALA A 41 -6.13 -6.18 -2.34
C ALA A 41 -7.56 -6.56 -2.75
N ARG A 42 -8.25 -7.35 -1.92
CA ARG A 42 -9.65 -7.70 -2.13
C ARG A 42 -10.61 -6.53 -1.94
N ALA A 43 -10.39 -5.67 -0.95
CA ALA A 43 -11.15 -4.44 -0.80
C ALA A 43 -11.00 -3.55 -2.05
N TYR A 44 -9.77 -3.42 -2.59
CA TYR A 44 -9.50 -2.66 -3.80
C TYR A 44 -10.18 -3.26 -5.03
N GLU A 45 -10.14 -4.59 -5.21
CA GLU A 45 -10.85 -5.29 -6.29
C GLU A 45 -12.38 -5.08 -6.24
N CYS A 46 -12.93 -4.83 -5.04
CA CYS A 46 -14.35 -4.50 -4.86
C CYS A 46 -14.67 -3.02 -5.07
N GLY A 47 -13.69 -2.19 -5.43
CA GLY A 47 -13.83 -0.73 -5.59
C GLY A 47 -13.72 0.07 -4.30
N ARG A 48 -13.46 -0.57 -3.15
CA ARG A 48 -13.34 0.08 -1.83
C ARG A 48 -11.92 0.57 -1.59
N THR A 49 -11.50 1.58 -2.35
CA THR A 49 -10.10 2.05 -2.37
C THR A 49 -9.65 2.61 -1.03
N GLU A 50 -10.49 3.41 -0.35
CA GLU A 50 -10.12 4.01 0.94
C GLU A 50 -10.04 2.96 2.06
N LEU A 51 -10.95 1.99 2.07
CA LEU A 51 -10.86 0.82 2.94
C LEU A 51 -9.58 0.01 2.69
N ALA A 52 -9.24 -0.23 1.42
CA ALA A 52 -8.03 -0.95 1.07
C ALA A 52 -6.78 -0.27 1.63
N ILE A 53 -6.68 1.06 1.50
CA ILE A 53 -5.57 1.84 2.06
C ILE A 53 -5.53 1.71 3.58
N LYS A 54 -6.67 1.91 4.26
CA LYS A 54 -6.77 1.81 5.72
C LYS A 54 -6.38 0.43 6.24
N LEU A 55 -6.81 -0.63 5.58
CA LEU A 55 -6.43 -2.01 5.94
C LEU A 55 -4.94 -2.26 5.71
N LEU A 56 -4.39 -1.70 4.64
CA LEU A 56 -2.99 -1.88 4.28
C LEU A 56 -2.02 -1.19 5.26
N GLU A 57 -2.45 -0.18 6.01
CA GLU A 57 -1.64 0.45 7.08
C GLU A 57 -1.25 -0.54 8.18
N PHE A 58 -2.02 -1.61 8.36
CA PHE A 58 -1.74 -2.66 9.34
C PHE A 58 -0.79 -3.76 8.83
N GLU A 59 -0.38 -3.72 7.56
CA GLU A 59 0.58 -4.68 7.02
C GLU A 59 2.02 -4.29 7.43
N PRO A 60 2.69 -5.07 8.31
CA PRO A 60 4.04 -4.73 8.76
C PRO A 60 5.11 -4.91 7.69
N ARG A 61 4.85 -5.71 6.65
CA ARG A 61 5.82 -5.99 5.58
C ARG A 61 5.75 -4.90 4.51
N SER A 62 6.68 -3.95 4.54
CA SER A 62 6.76 -2.89 3.53
C SER A 62 6.83 -3.42 2.10
N GLY A 63 7.47 -4.57 1.88
CA GLY A 63 7.53 -5.26 0.57
C GLY A 63 6.17 -5.75 0.05
N GLU A 64 5.17 -5.95 0.92
CA GLU A 64 3.79 -6.27 0.54
C GLU A 64 2.92 -5.02 0.42
N GLN A 65 3.17 -4.02 1.29
CA GLN A 65 2.45 -2.75 1.30
C GLN A 65 2.74 -1.90 0.06
N VAL A 66 4.02 -1.70 -0.28
CA VAL A 66 4.44 -0.77 -1.34
C VAL A 66 3.89 -1.16 -2.72
N PRO A 67 3.98 -2.42 -3.18
CA PRO A 67 3.44 -2.81 -4.49
C PRO A 67 1.94 -2.58 -4.60
N LEU A 68 1.18 -2.83 -3.52
CA LEU A 68 -0.26 -2.60 -3.53
C LEU A 68 -0.60 -1.11 -3.55
N LEU A 69 0.15 -0.26 -2.84
CA LEU A 69 0.02 1.20 -2.94
C LEU A 69 0.26 1.70 -4.38
N LEU A 70 1.26 1.16 -5.08
CA LEU A 70 1.53 1.49 -6.48
C LEU A 70 0.38 1.07 -7.40
N LYS A 71 -0.17 -0.15 -7.20
CA LYS A 71 -1.36 -0.65 -7.91
C LYS A 71 -2.57 0.28 -7.72
N MET A 72 -2.77 0.79 -6.51
CA MET A 72 -3.83 1.75 -6.16
C MET A 72 -3.52 3.20 -6.57
N LYS A 73 -2.45 3.44 -7.36
CA LYS A 73 -1.99 4.76 -7.81
C LYS A 73 -1.71 5.74 -6.65
N ARG A 74 -1.35 5.24 -5.47
CA ARG A 74 -0.91 6.03 -4.30
C ARG A 74 0.61 6.21 -4.31
N SER A 75 1.13 6.73 -5.42
CA SER A 75 2.57 6.84 -5.72
C SER A 75 3.39 7.56 -4.64
N GLN A 76 2.89 8.68 -4.12
CA GLN A 76 3.60 9.44 -3.09
C GLN A 76 3.69 8.67 -1.77
N LEU A 77 2.60 8.01 -1.38
CA LEU A 77 2.57 7.19 -0.17
C LEU A 77 3.49 5.96 -0.33
N ALA A 78 3.49 5.32 -1.50
CA ALA A 78 4.39 4.21 -1.79
C ALA A 78 5.87 4.63 -1.68
N LEU A 79 6.22 5.82 -2.19
CA LEU A 79 7.57 6.36 -2.09
C LEU A 79 7.96 6.63 -0.63
N SER A 80 7.10 7.32 0.13
CA SER A 80 7.34 7.55 1.56
C SER A 80 7.50 6.24 2.34
N LYS A 81 6.64 5.25 2.12
CA LYS A 81 6.71 3.94 2.78
C LYS A 81 7.96 3.14 2.42
N SER A 82 8.40 3.21 1.16
CA SER A 82 9.69 2.60 0.77
C SER A 82 10.86 3.26 1.49
N ILE A 83 10.87 4.59 1.65
CA ILE A 83 11.93 5.32 2.37
C ILE A 83 11.90 4.97 3.86
N GLU A 84 10.71 4.97 4.49
CA GLU A 84 10.53 4.61 5.91
C GLU A 84 11.01 3.19 6.21
N SER A 85 10.92 2.28 5.24
CA SER A 85 11.40 0.89 5.40
C SER A 85 12.92 0.77 5.54
N GLY A 86 13.68 1.76 5.06
CA GLY A 86 15.14 1.70 4.97
C GLY A 86 15.68 0.72 3.92
N ASP A 87 14.81 0.02 3.18
CA ASP A 87 15.18 -0.89 2.11
C ASP A 87 15.46 -0.11 0.82
N THR A 88 16.74 0.00 0.46
CA THR A 88 17.19 0.71 -0.73
C THR A 88 16.69 0.07 -2.03
N ASP A 89 16.52 -1.25 -2.07
CA ASP A 89 16.03 -1.96 -3.25
C ASP A 89 14.53 -1.67 -3.45
N LEU A 90 13.78 -1.58 -2.35
CA LEU A 90 12.37 -1.19 -2.38
C LEU A 90 12.21 0.27 -2.84
N VAL A 91 13.06 1.18 -2.37
CA VAL A 91 13.08 2.58 -2.84
C VAL A 91 13.40 2.63 -4.33
N TYR A 92 14.42 1.90 -4.79
CA TYR A 92 14.79 1.84 -6.20
C TYR A 92 13.65 1.29 -7.07
N THR A 93 12.96 0.26 -6.59
CA THR A 93 11.79 -0.32 -7.24
C THR A 93 10.69 0.73 -7.44
N VAL A 94 10.36 1.51 -6.40
CA VAL A 94 9.36 2.58 -6.50
C VAL A 94 9.82 3.65 -7.48
N VAL A 95 11.05 4.16 -7.34
CA VAL A 95 11.57 5.22 -8.22
C VAL A 95 11.55 4.78 -9.69
N THR A 96 11.93 3.53 -9.96
CA THR A 96 11.90 2.96 -11.33
C THR A 96 10.48 2.87 -11.86
N TYR A 97 9.54 2.40 -11.05
CA TYR A 97 8.12 2.39 -11.43
C TYR A 97 7.60 3.79 -11.77
N LEU A 98 7.88 4.79 -10.91
CA LEU A 98 7.44 6.17 -11.13
C LEU A 98 8.02 6.77 -12.41
N LYS A 99 9.28 6.47 -12.71
CA LYS A 99 9.95 6.93 -13.94
C LYS A 99 9.25 6.41 -15.21
N ASN A 100 8.70 5.20 -15.16
CA ASN A 100 8.02 4.57 -16.29
C ASN A 100 6.55 5.03 -16.42
N GLU A 101 5.89 5.31 -15.30
CA GLU A 101 4.46 5.64 -15.28
C GLU A 101 4.17 7.15 -15.42
N MET A 102 5.10 8.01 -15.01
CA MET A 102 4.92 9.47 -15.02
C MET A 102 5.60 10.10 -16.23
N ASN A 103 5.06 11.23 -16.68
CA ASN A 103 5.84 12.09 -17.56
C ASN A 103 7.07 12.64 -16.80
N ARG A 104 8.07 13.09 -17.57
CA ARG A 104 9.33 13.60 -17.02
C ARG A 104 9.15 14.70 -15.97
N GLY A 105 8.19 15.61 -16.18
CA GLY A 105 7.92 16.72 -15.26
C GLY A 105 7.42 16.24 -13.91
N ASP A 106 6.37 15.43 -13.92
CA ASP A 106 5.74 14.89 -12.70
C ASP A 106 6.68 13.98 -11.91
N PHE A 107 7.49 13.19 -12.63
CA PHE A 107 8.54 12.36 -12.01
C PHE A 107 9.54 13.22 -11.22
N PHE A 108 10.10 14.26 -11.85
CA PHE A 108 11.06 15.13 -11.16
C PHE A 108 10.43 15.95 -10.04
N MET A 109 9.17 16.39 -10.19
CA MET A 109 8.44 17.07 -9.10
C MET A 109 8.25 16.13 -7.91
N THR A 110 7.89 14.87 -8.16
CA THR A 110 7.75 13.84 -7.12
C THR A 110 9.07 13.60 -6.37
N LEU A 111 10.18 13.42 -7.09
CA LEU A 111 11.49 13.21 -6.45
C LEU A 111 11.98 14.45 -5.68
N ARG A 112 11.72 15.67 -6.16
CA ARG A 112 12.12 16.89 -5.44
C ARG A 112 11.49 17.02 -4.06
N ASN A 113 10.27 16.50 -3.89
CA ASN A 113 9.59 16.49 -2.60
C ASN A 113 10.10 15.39 -1.66
N GLN A 114 11.01 14.51 -2.12
CA GLN A 114 11.57 13.39 -1.36
C GLN A 114 13.11 13.37 -1.50
N PRO A 115 13.84 14.17 -0.71
CA PRO A 115 15.29 14.35 -0.86
C PRO A 115 16.11 13.05 -0.82
N VAL A 116 15.67 12.07 -0.03
CA VAL A 116 16.33 10.74 0.07
C VAL A 116 16.17 9.95 -1.23
N ALA A 117 14.98 9.91 -1.81
CA ALA A 117 14.78 9.25 -3.10
C ALA A 117 15.56 9.96 -4.22
N LEU A 118 15.61 11.30 -4.19
CA LEU A 118 16.39 12.07 -5.15
C LEU A 118 17.90 11.84 -5.02
N SER A 119 18.43 11.73 -3.81
CA SER A 119 19.86 11.45 -3.61
C SER A 119 20.24 10.06 -4.10
N LEU A 120 19.43 9.04 -3.78
CA LEU A 120 19.60 7.68 -4.27
C LEU A 120 19.54 7.61 -5.80
N TYR A 121 18.56 8.27 -6.42
CA TYR A 121 18.43 8.31 -7.89
C TYR A 121 19.64 8.91 -8.60
N ARG A 122 20.36 9.85 -7.97
CA ARG A 122 21.55 10.50 -8.56
C ARG A 122 22.83 9.67 -8.49
N GLN A 123 22.85 8.63 -7.66
CA GLN A 123 24.03 7.78 -7.46
C GLN A 123 24.10 6.63 -8.47
N VAL A 124 23.04 6.42 -9.24
CA VAL A 124 22.89 5.38 -10.28
C VAL A 124 23.03 6.00 -11.67
#